data_AF-A0A024U6Q7-F1
#
_entry.id   AF-A0A024U6Q7-F1
#
_cell.length_a   1.000
_cell.length_b   1.000
_cell.length_c   1.000
_cell.angle_alpha   90.00
_cell.angle_beta   90.00
_cell.angle_gamma   90.00
#
_symmetry.space_group_name_H-M   'P 1'
#
loop_
_entity.id
_entity.type
_entity.pdbx_description
1 polymer ?
#
loop_
_entity_poly.entity_id
_entity_poly.type
_entity_poly.pdbx_seq_one_letter_code
_entity_poly.pdbx_strand_id
1 'polypeptide(L)'
;MWTRKHAWSSSMKQILDEHYWNHFERCRKVLRVLTLSTSHGAEDKEDQVMESFLSSIGDLFEWDFFAKNERRFFLEDIIDIIKTRYTSPGFLVTEALSVIMTMFTTDNAAVLSELRASRKCLPLFFDIISNMPKTKSFHFQALLVEIVYRVIRMLRKSSIKKDQELVQKTLESLPPILSLGIQSVTPKEFRAGTRQLLNQFNQAVGVVKSFPIKALSFECNMNKQVAMDDVQWFDMGGMTFEVESAVRIADELIQGIAKLHFSNIQGYSTDGKGIAKLHIKTSVSLADVLPNVNDVAWNDLHRLVVVLQVDASVRPTTKGSKN
;
A
#
# COMPACT_ATOMS: atom_id res chain seq x y z
N MET A 1 -27.88 26.17 13.06
CA MET A 1 -27.46 25.42 14.25
C MET A 1 -28.59 24.50 14.67
N TRP A 2 -28.62 23.27 14.14
CA TRP A 2 -29.61 22.24 14.52
C TRP A 2 -28.86 20.93 14.73
N THR A 3 -28.59 20.59 15.98
CA THR A 3 -28.03 19.31 16.43
C THR A 3 -29.17 18.36 16.76
N ARG A 4 -29.49 17.42 15.86
CA ARG A 4 -30.32 16.26 16.22
C ARG A 4 -29.41 15.11 16.65
N LYS A 5 -29.15 15.01 17.96
CA LYS A 5 -28.80 13.74 18.59
C LYS A 5 -30.08 12.90 18.65
N HIS A 6 -30.24 11.94 17.73
CA HIS A 6 -31.24 10.90 17.93
C HIS A 6 -30.76 9.96 19.05
N ALA A 7 -31.45 10.00 20.19
CA ALA A 7 -31.28 9.01 21.25
C ALA A 7 -31.98 7.72 20.81
N TRP A 8 -31.19 6.72 20.42
CA TRP A 8 -31.67 5.37 20.14
C TRP A 8 -32.08 4.70 21.45
N SER A 9 -33.23 4.00 21.47
CA SER A 9 -33.70 3.28 22.64
C SER A 9 -32.72 2.16 23.01
N SER A 10 -32.63 1.84 24.31
CA SER A 10 -31.70 0.83 24.83
C SER A 10 -31.88 -0.54 24.19
N SER A 11 -33.11 -0.89 23.77
CA SER A 11 -33.43 -2.15 23.08
C SER A 11 -33.00 -2.18 21.62
N MET A 12 -33.02 -1.06 20.89
CA MET A 12 -32.46 -0.98 19.54
C MET A 12 -30.93 -1.04 19.56
N LYS A 13 -30.28 -0.43 20.56
CA LYS A 13 -28.84 -0.59 20.78
C LYS A 13 -28.47 -2.05 21.04
N GLN A 14 -29.24 -2.76 21.85
CA GLN A 14 -28.95 -4.16 22.19
C GLN A 14 -29.11 -5.13 21.00
N ILE A 15 -30.15 -4.94 20.17
CA ILE A 15 -30.37 -5.75 18.96
C ILE A 15 -29.32 -5.41 17.90
N LEU A 16 -28.97 -4.13 17.75
CA LEU A 16 -27.85 -3.73 16.90
C LEU A 16 -26.54 -4.30 17.43
N ASP A 17 -26.27 -4.25 18.74
CA ASP A 17 -25.03 -4.75 19.36
C ASP A 17 -24.85 -6.26 19.18
N GLU A 18 -25.89 -7.09 19.34
CA GLU A 18 -25.78 -8.55 19.10
C GLU A 18 -25.61 -8.90 17.62
N HIS A 19 -26.35 -8.24 16.73
CA HIS A 19 -26.19 -8.47 15.29
C HIS A 19 -24.85 -7.93 14.79
N TYR A 20 -24.41 -6.78 15.30
CA TYR A 20 -23.16 -6.12 14.99
C TYR A 20 -21.97 -6.93 15.50
N TRP A 21 -22.00 -7.42 16.75
CA TRP A 21 -20.96 -8.30 17.30
C TRP A 21 -20.83 -9.60 16.51
N ASN A 22 -21.97 -10.18 16.10
CA ASN A 22 -21.96 -11.36 15.22
C ASN A 22 -21.35 -11.06 13.85
N HIS A 23 -21.56 -9.87 13.27
CA HIS A 23 -20.91 -9.47 12.02
C HIS A 23 -19.41 -9.21 12.21
N PHE A 24 -19.02 -8.53 13.29
CA PHE A 24 -17.63 -8.30 13.67
C PHE A 24 -16.85 -9.62 13.82
N GLU A 25 -17.36 -10.56 14.62
CA GLU A 25 -16.72 -11.87 14.82
C GLU A 25 -16.71 -12.70 13.54
N ARG A 26 -17.72 -12.58 12.68
CA ARG A 26 -17.70 -13.21 11.34
C ARG A 26 -16.59 -12.64 10.47
N CYS A 27 -16.48 -11.32 10.37
CA CYS A 27 -15.40 -10.65 9.61
C CYS A 27 -14.02 -11.07 10.11
N ARG A 28 -13.82 -11.08 11.44
CA ARG A 28 -12.55 -11.54 12.03
C ARG A 28 -12.27 -13.01 11.81
N LYS A 29 -13.28 -13.86 11.93
CA LYS A 29 -13.14 -15.30 11.68
C LYS A 29 -12.74 -15.55 10.24
N VAL A 30 -13.35 -14.87 9.27
CA VAL A 30 -12.98 -14.93 7.85
C VAL A 30 -11.53 -14.48 7.67
N LEU A 31 -11.15 -13.32 8.21
CA LEU A 31 -9.78 -12.81 8.13
C LEU A 31 -8.75 -13.81 8.67
N ARG A 32 -9.00 -14.39 9.86
CA ARG A 32 -8.09 -15.37 10.47
C ARG A 32 -8.01 -16.69 9.72
N VAL A 33 -9.14 -17.20 9.24
CA VAL A 33 -9.16 -18.45 8.44
C VAL A 33 -8.36 -18.26 7.16
N LEU A 34 -8.60 -17.17 6.44
CA LEU A 34 -7.88 -16.86 5.21
C LEU A 34 -6.38 -16.56 5.48
N THR A 35 -6.03 -15.98 6.63
CA THR A 35 -4.62 -15.76 7.03
C THR A 35 -3.90 -17.09 7.29
N LEU A 36 -4.58 -18.08 7.87
CA LEU A 36 -4.02 -19.41 8.11
C LEU A 36 -3.88 -20.22 6.81
N SER A 37 -4.78 -20.02 5.83
CA SER A 37 -4.63 -20.62 4.50
C SER A 37 -3.43 -20.03 3.76
N THR A 38 -3.26 -18.71 3.82
CA THR A 38 -2.15 -18.01 3.15
C THR A 38 -0.76 -18.32 3.73
N SER A 39 -0.64 -18.68 5.02
CA SER A 39 0.65 -19.10 5.59
C SER A 39 1.20 -20.43 5.03
N HIS A 40 0.39 -21.21 4.31
CA HIS A 40 0.76 -22.54 3.77
C HIS A 40 1.08 -22.53 2.26
N GLY A 41 1.35 -21.35 1.68
CA GLY A 41 1.63 -21.22 0.25
C GLY A 41 0.34 -21.11 -0.57
N ALA A 42 -0.46 -20.08 -0.31
CA ALA A 42 -1.70 -19.83 -1.02
C ALA A 42 -1.51 -19.70 -2.53
N GLU A 43 -2.50 -20.21 -3.26
CA GLU A 43 -2.69 -19.96 -4.68
C GLU A 43 -3.10 -18.50 -4.91
N ASP A 44 -2.72 -17.90 -6.04
CA ASP A 44 -3.00 -16.49 -6.39
C ASP A 44 -4.47 -16.08 -6.22
N LYS A 45 -5.41 -17.03 -6.34
CA LYS A 45 -6.86 -16.79 -6.14
C LYS A 45 -7.24 -16.50 -4.69
N GLU A 46 -6.60 -17.15 -3.71
CA GLU A 46 -6.90 -16.91 -2.30
C GLU A 46 -6.42 -15.52 -1.86
N ASP A 47 -5.27 -15.09 -2.39
CA ASP A 47 -4.73 -13.75 -2.17
C ASP A 47 -5.67 -12.68 -2.75
N GLN A 48 -6.23 -12.88 -3.95
CA GLN A 48 -7.20 -11.96 -4.57
C GLN A 48 -8.51 -11.83 -3.78
N VAL A 49 -9.05 -12.95 -3.28
CA VAL A 49 -10.26 -12.93 -2.44
C VAL A 49 -9.99 -12.18 -1.15
N MET A 50 -8.83 -12.43 -0.54
CA MET A 50 -8.44 -11.76 0.69
C MET A 50 -8.19 -10.26 0.47
N GLU A 51 -7.55 -9.87 -0.62
CA GLU A 51 -7.38 -8.46 -1.01
C GLU A 51 -8.73 -7.76 -1.12
N SER A 52 -9.69 -8.34 -1.86
CA SER A 52 -11.05 -7.79 -1.99
C SER A 52 -11.76 -7.66 -0.64
N PHE A 53 -11.57 -8.65 0.24
CA PHE A 53 -12.09 -8.60 1.60
C PHE A 53 -11.45 -7.46 2.42
N LEU A 54 -10.13 -7.28 2.34
CA LEU A 54 -9.43 -6.18 3.02
C LEU A 54 -9.87 -4.81 2.51
N SER A 55 -10.06 -4.63 1.20
CA SER A 55 -10.60 -3.38 0.65
C SER A 55 -11.98 -3.07 1.24
N SER A 56 -12.85 -4.08 1.33
CA SER A 56 -14.17 -3.93 1.98
C SER A 56 -14.05 -3.57 3.47
N ILE A 57 -13.06 -4.13 4.17
CA ILE A 57 -12.75 -3.74 5.56
C ILE A 57 -12.25 -2.30 5.63
N GLY A 58 -11.45 -1.85 4.67
CA GLY A 58 -11.01 -0.47 4.49
C GLY A 58 -12.18 0.50 4.43
N ASP A 59 -13.17 0.23 3.56
CA ASP A 59 -14.38 1.05 3.42
C ASP A 59 -15.16 1.16 4.75
N LEU A 60 -15.29 0.05 5.47
CA LEU A 60 -15.94 0.04 6.78
C LEU A 60 -15.19 0.89 7.82
N PHE A 61 -13.85 0.93 7.76
CA PHE A 61 -13.07 1.83 8.60
C PHE A 61 -13.20 3.29 8.18
N GLU A 62 -13.33 3.59 6.89
CA GLU A 62 -13.60 4.95 6.41
C GLU A 62 -14.94 5.46 6.93
N TRP A 63 -15.97 4.59 6.97
CA TRP A 63 -17.29 4.93 7.49
C TRP A 63 -17.39 4.96 9.02
N ASP A 64 -16.27 4.81 9.73
CA ASP A 64 -16.21 4.72 11.20
C ASP A 64 -17.14 3.63 11.77
N PHE A 65 -17.35 2.56 11.00
CA PHE A 65 -18.32 1.51 11.33
C PHE A 65 -17.93 0.75 12.61
N PHE A 66 -16.63 0.59 12.85
CA PHE A 66 -16.12 -0.23 13.94
C PHE A 66 -16.00 0.50 15.29
N ALA A 67 -16.53 -0.12 16.35
CA ALA A 67 -16.39 0.33 17.73
C ALA A 67 -14.91 0.42 18.14
N LYS A 68 -14.58 1.36 19.03
CA LYS A 68 -13.18 1.69 19.37
C LYS A 68 -12.36 0.49 19.89
N ASN A 69 -12.95 -0.30 20.78
CA ASN A 69 -12.36 -1.50 21.37
C ASN A 69 -12.14 -2.65 20.35
N GLU A 70 -12.81 -2.59 19.20
CA GLU A 70 -12.73 -3.60 18.14
C GLU A 70 -11.64 -3.31 17.11
N ARG A 71 -11.28 -2.03 16.92
CA ARG A 71 -10.24 -1.62 15.96
C ARG A 71 -8.89 -2.28 16.26
N ARG A 72 -8.55 -2.43 17.55
CA ARG A 72 -7.33 -3.10 18.01
C ARG A 72 -7.21 -4.52 17.49
N PHE A 73 -8.33 -5.23 17.47
CA PHE A 73 -8.38 -6.63 17.11
C PHE A 73 -8.13 -6.83 15.61
N PHE A 74 -8.71 -5.99 14.77
CA PHE A 74 -8.39 -5.96 13.34
C PHE A 74 -6.95 -5.52 13.10
N LEU A 75 -6.47 -4.51 13.82
CA LEU A 75 -5.08 -4.05 13.69
C LEU A 75 -4.07 -5.17 14.00
N GLU A 76 -4.34 -5.99 15.01
CA GLU A 76 -3.53 -7.19 15.31
C GLU A 76 -3.56 -8.20 14.15
N ASP A 77 -4.75 -8.57 13.67
CA ASP A 77 -4.89 -9.56 12.60
C ASP A 77 -4.26 -9.07 11.27
N ILE A 78 -4.39 -7.77 10.94
CA ILE A 78 -3.81 -7.16 9.73
C ILE A 78 -2.28 -7.09 9.81
N ILE A 79 -1.72 -6.73 10.97
CA ILE A 79 -0.26 -6.72 11.16
C ILE A 79 0.31 -8.13 11.06
N ASP A 80 -0.42 -9.14 11.56
CA ASP A 80 -0.02 -10.54 11.40
C ASP A 80 0.04 -10.96 9.91
N ILE A 81 -0.92 -10.54 9.08
CA ILE A 81 -0.87 -10.73 7.62
C ILE A 81 0.41 -10.12 7.05
N ILE A 82 0.70 -8.86 7.37
CA ILE A 82 1.88 -8.15 6.86
C ILE A 82 3.16 -8.88 7.27
N LYS A 83 3.26 -9.30 8.53
CA LYS A 83 4.46 -9.94 9.08
C LYS A 83 4.88 -11.18 8.29
N THR A 84 3.93 -11.95 7.76
CA THR A 84 4.24 -13.21 7.07
C THR A 84 4.97 -13.00 5.74
N ARG A 85 4.79 -11.85 5.08
CA ARG A 85 5.15 -11.66 3.66
C ARG A 85 5.75 -10.30 3.31
N TYR A 86 6.10 -9.46 4.30
CA TYR A 86 6.59 -8.10 4.07
C TYR A 86 7.89 -8.00 3.23
N THR A 87 8.71 -9.06 3.12
CA THR A 87 9.95 -9.02 2.33
C THR A 87 9.69 -9.04 0.83
N SER A 88 8.60 -9.67 0.39
CA SER A 88 8.16 -9.70 -1.01
C SER A 88 6.65 -9.44 -1.06
N PRO A 89 6.22 -8.21 -0.75
CA PRO A 89 4.82 -7.92 -0.55
C PRO A 89 4.07 -7.96 -1.89
N GLY A 90 3.17 -8.94 -2.01
CA GLY A 90 2.16 -9.01 -3.07
C GLY A 90 1.05 -7.98 -2.85
N PHE A 91 0.02 -8.03 -3.69
CA PHE A 91 -1.14 -7.14 -3.57
C PHE A 91 -1.82 -7.22 -2.20
N LEU A 92 -2.02 -8.43 -1.69
CA LEU A 92 -2.58 -8.67 -0.36
C LEU A 92 -1.88 -7.90 0.77
N VAL A 93 -0.55 -7.94 0.82
CA VAL A 93 0.24 -7.31 1.89
C VAL A 93 0.24 -5.80 1.77
N THR A 94 0.28 -5.31 0.53
CA THR A 94 0.10 -3.89 0.23
C THR A 94 -1.28 -3.41 0.69
N GLU A 95 -2.34 -4.13 0.36
CA GLU A 95 -3.71 -3.77 0.74
C GLU A 95 -3.93 -3.81 2.25
N ALA A 96 -3.37 -4.82 2.94
CA ALA A 96 -3.37 -4.87 4.40
C ALA A 96 -2.77 -3.59 5.02
N LEU A 97 -1.69 -3.07 4.44
CA LEU A 97 -1.08 -1.83 4.90
C LEU A 97 -1.93 -0.59 4.55
N SER A 98 -2.58 -0.58 3.38
CA SER A 98 -3.55 0.44 2.98
C SER A 98 -4.73 0.53 3.97
N VAL A 99 -5.24 -0.60 4.46
CA VAL A 99 -6.30 -0.59 5.50
C VAL A 99 -5.82 0.09 6.77
N ILE A 100 -4.59 -0.18 7.24
CA ILE A 100 -4.01 0.55 8.40
C ILE A 100 -3.93 2.05 8.12
N MET A 101 -3.55 2.42 6.90
CA MET A 101 -3.51 3.82 6.46
C MET A 101 -4.88 4.49 6.47
N THR A 102 -5.93 3.78 6.03
CA THR A 102 -7.32 4.24 6.13
C THR A 102 -7.72 4.45 7.58
N MET A 103 -7.43 3.49 8.47
CA MET A 103 -7.68 3.64 9.91
C MET A 103 -7.02 4.90 10.48
N PHE A 104 -5.74 5.15 10.13
CA PHE A 104 -5.02 6.36 10.56
C PHE A 104 -5.60 7.65 9.98
N THR A 105 -6.20 7.60 8.79
CA THR A 105 -6.82 8.77 8.15
C THR A 105 -8.15 9.10 8.80
N THR A 106 -8.95 8.08 9.16
CA THR A 106 -10.23 8.26 9.86
C THR A 106 -10.03 8.76 11.30
N ASP A 107 -9.19 8.10 12.11
CA ASP A 107 -9.01 8.44 13.53
C ASP A 107 -7.60 8.11 14.03
N ASN A 108 -6.65 8.99 13.71
CA ASN A 108 -5.25 8.80 14.05
C ASN A 108 -5.01 8.62 15.57
N ALA A 109 -5.74 9.34 16.42
CA ALA A 109 -5.58 9.34 17.87
C ALA A 109 -6.03 8.01 18.47
N ALA A 110 -7.17 7.48 18.02
CA ALA A 110 -7.63 6.17 18.45
C ALA A 110 -6.67 5.07 17.99
N VAL A 111 -6.26 5.06 16.71
CA VAL A 111 -5.34 4.02 16.19
C VAL A 111 -4.01 4.02 16.95
N LEU A 112 -3.45 5.20 17.22
CA LEU A 112 -2.24 5.33 18.03
C LEU A 112 -2.45 4.86 19.48
N SER A 113 -3.64 5.08 20.05
CA SER A 113 -4.01 4.53 21.35
C SER A 113 -4.04 3.00 21.33
N GLU A 114 -4.64 2.39 20.30
CA GLU A 114 -4.72 0.94 20.16
C GLU A 114 -3.36 0.29 19.91
N LEU A 115 -2.49 0.91 19.11
CA LEU A 115 -1.10 0.50 18.94
C LEU A 115 -0.37 0.46 20.29
N ARG A 116 -0.51 1.51 21.11
CA ARG A 116 0.10 1.58 22.45
C ARG A 116 -0.47 0.55 23.42
N ALA A 117 -1.76 0.26 23.32
CA ALA A 117 -2.44 -0.68 24.20
C ALA A 117 -2.14 -2.15 23.83
N SER A 118 -1.82 -2.43 22.57
CA SER A 118 -1.51 -3.79 22.13
C SER A 118 -0.08 -4.21 22.49
N ARG A 119 0.03 -5.37 23.15
CA ARG A 119 1.31 -6.03 23.41
C ARG A 119 1.92 -6.67 22.16
N LYS A 120 1.15 -6.79 21.07
CA LYS A 120 1.55 -7.44 19.81
C LYS A 120 1.88 -6.42 18.72
N CYS A 121 1.03 -5.42 18.50
CA CYS A 121 1.17 -4.51 17.36
C CYS A 121 2.50 -3.75 17.35
N LEU A 122 2.93 -3.17 18.49
CA LEU A 122 4.17 -2.39 18.54
C LEU A 122 5.44 -3.22 18.26
N PRO A 123 5.67 -4.37 18.92
CA PRO A 123 6.80 -5.24 18.57
C PRO A 123 6.83 -5.63 17.09
N LEU A 124 5.68 -5.97 16.51
CA LEU A 124 5.57 -6.35 15.10
C LEU A 124 5.84 -5.17 14.17
N PHE A 125 5.32 -3.99 14.50
CA PHE A 125 5.60 -2.76 13.76
C PHE A 125 7.10 -2.46 13.71
N PHE A 126 7.81 -2.57 14.84
CA PHE A 126 9.26 -2.38 14.88
C PHE A 126 10.02 -3.46 14.09
N ASP A 127 9.57 -4.72 14.15
CA ASP A 127 10.15 -5.79 13.35
C ASP A 127 10.02 -5.50 11.84
N ILE A 128 8.84 -5.08 11.39
CA ILE A 128 8.59 -4.72 9.99
C ILE A 128 9.47 -3.54 9.56
N ILE A 129 9.56 -2.48 10.38
CA ILE A 129 10.38 -1.28 10.07
C ILE A 129 11.86 -1.62 10.00
N SER A 130 12.38 -2.37 10.98
CA SER A 130 13.80 -2.71 11.03
C SER A 130 14.24 -3.61 9.87
N ASN A 131 13.30 -4.36 9.28
CA ASN A 131 13.53 -5.18 8.10
C ASN A 131 13.13 -4.51 6.77
N MET A 132 12.85 -3.19 6.76
CA MET A 132 12.59 -2.45 5.52
C MET A 132 13.68 -2.64 4.43
N PRO A 133 14.99 -2.77 4.76
CA PRO A 133 16.03 -3.09 3.75
C PRO A 133 15.85 -4.42 3.01
N LYS A 134 14.93 -5.28 3.44
CA LYS A 134 14.59 -6.55 2.76
C LYS A 134 13.30 -6.46 1.95
N THR A 135 12.58 -5.34 2.03
CA THR A 135 11.26 -5.16 1.41
C THR A 135 11.41 -4.78 -0.05
N LYS A 136 10.85 -5.60 -0.95
CA LYS A 136 11.01 -5.49 -2.40
C LYS A 136 9.81 -4.85 -3.11
N SER A 137 9.23 -3.81 -2.54
CA SER A 137 8.13 -3.02 -3.15
C SER A 137 8.30 -1.57 -2.75
N PHE A 138 8.29 -0.66 -3.73
CA PHE A 138 8.39 0.77 -3.45
C PHE A 138 7.13 1.24 -2.73
N HIS A 139 5.97 0.83 -3.22
CA HIS A 139 4.71 1.30 -2.69
C HIS A 139 4.51 0.85 -1.23
N PHE A 140 4.85 -0.41 -0.92
CA PHE A 140 4.82 -0.87 0.47
C PHE A 140 5.78 -0.07 1.36
N GLN A 141 7.01 0.20 0.91
CA GLN A 141 7.95 1.04 1.64
C GLN A 141 7.38 2.46 1.87
N ALA A 142 6.72 3.04 0.87
CA ALA A 142 6.10 4.36 0.95
C ALA A 142 4.97 4.43 1.99
N LEU A 143 4.03 3.48 1.95
CA LEU A 143 2.97 3.38 2.95
C LEU A 143 3.55 3.20 4.36
N LEU A 144 4.56 2.34 4.52
CA LEU A 144 5.17 2.08 5.82
C LEU A 144 5.88 3.32 6.36
N VAL A 145 6.64 4.04 5.53
CA VAL A 145 7.26 5.31 5.90
C VAL A 145 6.21 6.36 6.27
N GLU A 146 5.06 6.39 5.59
CA GLU A 146 3.97 7.28 5.94
C GLU A 146 3.35 7.00 7.31
N ILE A 147 3.10 5.72 7.63
CA ILE A 147 2.64 5.33 8.98
C ILE A 147 3.65 5.80 10.03
N VAL A 148 4.93 5.53 9.80
CA VAL A 148 6.00 5.93 10.72
C VAL A 148 6.06 7.45 10.89
N TYR A 149 5.95 8.20 9.79
CA TYR A 149 5.89 9.65 9.82
C TYR A 149 4.71 10.16 10.64
N ARG A 150 3.51 9.60 10.43
CA ARG A 150 2.28 9.97 11.17
C ARG A 150 2.44 9.71 12.67
N VAL A 151 2.95 8.53 13.05
CA VAL A 151 3.24 8.17 14.45
C VAL A 151 4.21 9.17 15.09
N ILE A 152 5.36 9.43 14.46
CA ILE A 152 6.37 10.36 14.98
C ILE A 152 5.78 11.76 15.10
N ARG A 153 5.08 12.27 14.07
CA ARG A 153 4.53 13.61 14.05
C ARG A 153 3.50 13.84 15.17
N MET A 154 2.65 12.85 15.43
CA MET A 154 1.64 12.93 16.50
C MET A 154 2.28 12.97 17.89
N LEU A 155 3.33 12.17 18.10
CA LEU A 155 3.97 12.01 19.40
C LEU A 155 5.04 13.07 19.69
N ARG A 156 5.63 13.70 18.65
CA ARG A 156 6.79 14.62 18.79
C ARG A 156 6.54 15.76 19.78
N LYS A 157 5.30 16.26 19.87
CA LYS A 157 4.92 17.37 20.78
C LYS A 157 4.40 16.90 22.14
N SER A 158 4.31 15.59 22.38
CA SER A 158 3.81 15.06 23.64
C SER A 158 4.80 15.34 24.78
N SER A 159 4.32 15.79 25.92
CA SER A 159 5.12 15.91 27.15
C SER A 159 5.23 14.59 27.93
N ILE A 160 4.55 13.53 27.47
CA ILE A 160 4.51 12.23 28.14
C ILE A 160 5.81 11.47 27.84
N LYS A 161 6.53 11.05 28.89
CA LYS A 161 7.80 10.32 28.77
C LYS A 161 7.70 9.09 27.87
N LYS A 162 6.65 8.28 28.03
CA LYS A 162 6.40 7.07 27.21
C LYS A 162 6.23 7.38 25.73
N ASP A 163 5.65 8.54 25.38
CA ASP A 163 5.47 8.94 23.99
C ASP A 163 6.82 9.34 23.36
N GLN A 164 7.68 10.01 24.13
CA GLN A 164 9.05 10.34 23.72
C GLN A 164 9.92 9.07 23.57
N GLU A 165 9.79 8.11 24.48
CA GLU A 165 10.45 6.79 24.37
C GLU A 165 9.98 6.04 23.11
N LEU A 166 8.69 6.11 22.78
CA LEU A 166 8.14 5.50 21.56
C LEU A 166 8.68 6.17 20.28
N VAL A 167 8.75 7.50 20.24
CA VAL A 167 9.38 8.23 19.13
C VAL A 167 10.83 7.80 18.94
N GLN A 168 11.59 7.80 20.04
CA GLN A 168 13.00 7.43 20.02
C GLN A 168 13.19 5.99 19.50
N LYS A 169 12.45 5.02 20.05
CA LYS A 169 12.52 3.62 19.62
C LYS A 169 12.12 3.43 18.16
N THR A 170 11.14 4.20 17.67
CA THR A 170 10.72 4.17 16.27
C THR A 170 11.86 4.65 15.36
N LEU A 171 12.51 5.75 15.72
CA LEU A 171 13.65 6.30 14.98
C LEU A 171 14.87 5.37 15.01
N GLU A 172 15.14 4.72 16.14
CA GLU A 172 16.23 3.74 16.28
C GLU A 172 15.99 2.46 15.49
N SER A 173 14.72 2.09 15.26
CA SER A 173 14.35 0.91 14.47
C SER A 173 14.43 1.16 12.96
N LEU A 174 14.40 2.43 12.52
CA LEU A 174 14.50 2.78 11.10
C LEU A 174 15.94 2.63 10.57
N PRO A 175 16.12 2.27 9.30
CA PRO A 175 17.39 2.44 8.61
C PRO A 175 17.92 3.88 8.76
N PRO A 176 19.24 4.11 8.94
CA PRO A 176 19.78 5.44 9.27
C PRO A 176 19.38 6.55 8.31
N ILE A 177 19.36 6.27 6.99
CA ILE A 177 18.94 7.23 5.95
C ILE A 177 17.50 7.70 6.23
N LEU A 178 16.59 6.76 6.50
CA LEU A 178 15.18 7.05 6.75
C LEU A 178 14.98 7.73 8.10
N SER A 179 15.70 7.27 9.15
CA SER A 179 15.64 7.84 10.49
C SER A 179 16.00 9.33 10.52
N LEU A 180 17.07 9.71 9.80
CA LEU A 180 17.50 11.10 9.68
C LEU A 180 16.58 11.90 8.75
N GLY A 181 16.25 11.35 7.58
CA GLY A 181 15.49 12.06 6.56
C GLY A 181 14.02 12.32 6.97
N ILE A 182 13.37 11.36 7.63
CA ILE A 182 11.94 11.50 7.99
C ILE A 182 11.70 12.63 8.99
N GLN A 183 12.73 13.02 9.75
CA GLN A 183 12.65 14.11 10.71
C GLN A 183 12.64 15.49 10.06
N SER A 184 13.27 15.63 8.88
CA SER A 184 13.37 16.88 8.12
C SER A 184 12.23 17.09 7.12
N VAL A 185 11.49 16.02 6.75
CA VAL A 185 10.35 16.12 5.84
C VAL A 185 9.19 16.89 6.48
N THR A 186 8.81 18.01 5.86
CA THR A 186 7.64 18.78 6.30
C THR A 186 6.33 18.17 5.78
N PRO A 187 5.17 18.44 6.42
CA PRO A 187 3.89 17.93 5.92
C PRO A 187 3.56 18.37 4.49
N LYS A 188 3.98 19.57 4.09
CA LYS A 188 3.72 20.12 2.75
C LYS A 188 4.54 19.40 1.68
N GLU A 189 5.73 18.94 2.03
CA GLU A 189 6.65 18.28 1.13
C GLU A 189 6.57 16.76 1.24
N PHE A 190 5.63 16.22 2.04
CA PHE A 190 5.65 14.82 2.43
C PHE A 190 5.74 13.86 1.23
N ARG A 191 4.92 14.05 0.19
CA ARG A 191 4.93 13.19 -1.00
C ARG A 191 6.26 13.24 -1.76
N ALA A 192 6.70 14.44 -2.14
CA ALA A 192 7.94 14.63 -2.90
C ALA A 192 9.20 14.28 -2.07
N GLY A 193 9.22 14.70 -0.82
CA GLY A 193 10.31 14.45 0.14
C GLY A 193 10.45 12.96 0.46
N THR A 194 9.35 12.25 0.70
CA THR A 194 9.38 10.80 0.96
C THR A 194 9.82 10.03 -0.28
N ARG A 195 9.39 10.45 -1.49
CA ARG A 195 9.89 9.86 -2.74
C ARG A 195 11.40 9.98 -2.88
N GLN A 196 11.94 11.18 -2.67
CA GLN A 196 13.39 11.41 -2.72
C GLN A 196 14.14 10.61 -1.65
N LEU A 197 13.61 10.58 -0.43
CA LEU A 197 14.18 9.84 0.69
C LEU A 197 14.23 8.33 0.41
N LEU A 198 13.14 7.76 -0.12
CA LEU A 198 13.09 6.35 -0.51
C LEU A 198 14.00 6.03 -1.68
N ASN A 199 14.16 6.94 -2.65
CA ASN A 199 15.14 6.76 -3.72
C ASN A 199 16.58 6.71 -3.17
N GLN A 200 16.94 7.60 -2.24
CA GLN A 200 18.25 7.58 -1.59
C GLN A 200 18.46 6.31 -0.77
N PHE A 201 17.46 5.90 -0.01
CA PHE A 201 17.48 4.65 0.74
C PHE A 201 17.70 3.44 -0.18
N ASN A 202 16.89 3.32 -1.23
CA ASN A 202 16.98 2.20 -2.18
C ASN A 202 18.26 2.21 -3.01
N GLN A 203 18.86 3.37 -3.27
CA GLN A 203 20.19 3.46 -3.86
C GLN A 203 21.26 2.84 -2.96
N ALA A 204 21.11 2.97 -1.63
CA ALA A 204 22.05 2.40 -0.66
C ALA A 204 21.84 0.89 -0.44
N VAL A 205 20.58 0.42 -0.39
CA VAL A 205 20.28 -0.99 -0.07
C VAL A 205 20.09 -1.89 -1.30
N GLY A 206 19.77 -1.32 -2.46
CA GLY A 206 19.70 -2.04 -3.74
C GLY A 206 18.50 -2.98 -3.93
N VAL A 207 17.44 -2.90 -3.11
CA VAL A 207 16.29 -3.83 -3.19
C VAL A 207 15.16 -3.40 -4.12
N VAL A 208 15.02 -2.09 -4.35
CA VAL A 208 14.11 -1.52 -5.35
C VAL A 208 14.93 -0.64 -6.29
N LYS A 209 14.70 -0.76 -7.59
CA LYS A 209 15.28 0.11 -8.61
C LYS A 209 14.21 1.01 -9.18
N SER A 210 14.45 2.30 -9.14
CA SER A 210 13.50 3.32 -9.58
C SER A 210 14.06 4.07 -10.78
N PHE A 211 13.26 4.22 -11.82
CA PHE A 211 13.65 4.92 -13.05
C PHE A 211 12.58 5.95 -13.42
N PRO A 212 12.96 7.14 -13.90
CA PRO A 212 12.00 8.12 -14.33
C PRO A 212 11.41 7.77 -15.70
N ILE A 213 10.11 7.96 -15.82
CA ILE A 213 9.34 7.76 -17.05
C ILE A 213 8.50 9.00 -17.34
N LYS A 214 8.22 9.25 -18.62
CA LYS A 214 7.43 10.39 -19.10
C LYS A 214 5.96 10.07 -19.29
N ALA A 215 5.68 8.82 -19.66
CA ALA A 215 4.35 8.36 -19.95
C ALA A 215 4.23 6.86 -19.74
N LEU A 216 3.03 6.44 -19.37
CA LEU A 216 2.58 5.06 -19.32
C LEU A 216 1.23 4.99 -20.01
N SER A 217 1.03 3.98 -20.86
CA SER A 217 -0.28 3.65 -21.40
C SER A 217 -0.43 2.15 -21.62
N PHE A 218 -1.68 1.70 -21.72
CA PHE A 218 -2.03 0.30 -21.98
C PHE A 218 -2.77 0.21 -23.32
N GLU A 219 -2.16 -0.44 -24.30
CA GLU A 219 -2.85 -0.85 -25.53
C GLU A 219 -3.62 -2.15 -25.20
N CYS A 220 -4.94 -2.15 -25.37
CA CYS A 220 -5.85 -3.22 -24.99
C CYS A 220 -6.65 -3.70 -26.20
N ASN A 221 -6.86 -5.02 -26.32
CA ASN A 221 -7.66 -5.64 -27.39
C ASN A 221 -7.35 -5.08 -28.80
N MET A 222 -6.08 -4.74 -29.05
CA MET A 222 -5.53 -4.17 -30.30
C MET A 222 -6.02 -2.77 -30.74
N ASN A 223 -7.10 -2.23 -30.16
CA ASN A 223 -7.74 -1.00 -30.66
C ASN A 223 -8.06 0.05 -29.58
N LYS A 224 -8.01 -0.30 -28.30
CA LYS A 224 -8.29 0.63 -27.19
C LYS A 224 -6.98 1.02 -26.53
N GLN A 225 -6.78 2.31 -26.25
CA GLN A 225 -5.65 2.79 -25.48
C GLN A 225 -6.17 3.41 -24.18
N VAL A 226 -5.54 3.06 -23.06
CA VAL A 226 -5.77 3.71 -21.75
C VAL A 226 -4.48 4.40 -21.36
N ALA A 227 -4.46 5.73 -21.42
CA ALA A 227 -3.33 6.53 -21.00
C ALA A 227 -3.40 6.83 -19.50
N MET A 228 -2.23 6.89 -18.87
CA MET A 228 -2.09 7.21 -17.45
C MET A 228 -1.58 8.64 -17.29
N ASP A 229 -2.26 9.40 -16.45
CA ASP A 229 -1.91 10.74 -16.01
C ASP A 229 -0.97 10.69 -14.80
N ASP A 230 -0.25 11.79 -14.54
CA ASP A 230 0.62 12.00 -13.36
C ASP A 230 1.74 10.96 -13.15
N VAL A 231 2.13 10.25 -14.22
CA VAL A 231 3.16 9.22 -14.16
C VAL A 231 4.56 9.84 -14.20
N GLN A 232 5.40 9.46 -13.24
CA GLN A 232 6.77 9.99 -13.12
C GLN A 232 7.82 8.90 -12.94
N TRP A 233 7.44 7.77 -12.36
CA TRP A 233 8.39 6.78 -11.86
C TRP A 233 7.95 5.36 -12.17
N PHE A 234 8.93 4.55 -12.53
CA PHE A 234 8.82 3.12 -12.70
C PHE A 234 9.68 2.43 -11.65
N ASP A 235 9.04 1.72 -10.72
CA ASP A 235 9.71 1.07 -9.61
C ASP A 235 9.74 -0.44 -9.81
N MET A 236 10.92 -1.04 -9.68
CA MET A 236 11.13 -2.47 -9.83
C MET A 236 11.66 -3.05 -8.52
N GLY A 237 10.87 -3.88 -7.87
CA GLY A 237 11.24 -4.58 -6.65
C GLY A 237 10.85 -6.04 -6.74
N GLY A 238 11.78 -6.94 -6.42
CA GLY A 238 11.50 -8.38 -6.42
C GLY A 238 11.11 -8.87 -7.81
N MET A 239 9.89 -9.41 -7.94
CA MET A 239 9.34 -9.91 -9.19
C MET A 239 8.18 -9.04 -9.72
N THR A 240 8.06 -7.81 -9.22
CA THR A 240 6.99 -6.89 -9.60
C THR A 240 7.56 -5.55 -10.03
N PHE A 241 6.86 -4.89 -10.97
CA PHE A 241 7.00 -3.46 -11.13
C PHE A 241 5.75 -2.74 -10.64
N GLU A 242 5.93 -1.50 -10.18
CA GLU A 242 4.91 -0.63 -9.61
C GLU A 242 5.05 0.77 -10.21
N VAL A 243 3.93 1.39 -10.58
CA VAL A 243 3.85 2.76 -11.08
C VAL A 243 2.67 3.45 -10.43
N GLU A 244 2.93 4.50 -9.66
CA GLU A 244 1.89 5.44 -9.24
C GLU A 244 1.36 6.18 -10.48
N SER A 245 0.04 6.19 -10.64
CA SER A 245 -0.62 6.73 -11.82
C SER A 245 -2.01 7.24 -11.49
N ALA A 246 -2.56 8.06 -12.37
CA ALA A 246 -3.97 8.42 -12.35
C ALA A 246 -4.61 8.09 -13.70
N VAL A 247 -5.90 7.81 -13.71
CA VAL A 247 -6.66 7.55 -14.94
C VAL A 247 -7.98 8.30 -14.90
N ARG A 248 -8.43 8.79 -16.06
CA ARG A 248 -9.73 9.44 -16.19
C ARG A 248 -10.80 8.44 -16.59
N ILE A 249 -11.85 8.35 -15.79
CA ILE A 249 -13.06 7.57 -16.09
C ILE A 249 -14.26 8.49 -15.91
N ALA A 250 -15.07 8.64 -16.96
CA ALA A 250 -16.28 9.48 -16.93
C ALA A 250 -16.05 10.86 -16.28
N ASP A 251 -14.96 11.53 -16.66
CA ASP A 251 -14.49 12.83 -16.16
C ASP A 251 -13.93 12.86 -14.72
N GLU A 252 -13.92 11.73 -14.01
CA GLU A 252 -13.29 11.59 -12.70
C GLU A 252 -11.83 11.13 -12.83
N LEU A 253 -10.92 11.79 -12.11
CA LEU A 253 -9.52 11.37 -12.03
C LEU A 253 -9.34 10.41 -10.86
N ILE A 254 -9.15 9.14 -11.17
CA ILE A 254 -8.98 8.07 -10.19
C ILE A 254 -7.47 7.81 -10.03
N GLN A 255 -6.97 7.95 -8.80
CA GLN A 255 -5.59 7.63 -8.46
C GLN A 255 -5.46 6.12 -8.23
N GLY A 256 -4.36 5.52 -8.68
CA GLY A 256 -4.12 4.10 -8.52
C GLY A 256 -2.67 3.73 -8.74
N ILE A 257 -2.37 2.45 -8.52
CA ILE A 257 -1.02 1.94 -8.71
C ILE A 257 -1.10 0.79 -9.69
N ALA A 258 -0.49 0.99 -10.86
CA ALA A 258 -0.30 -0.07 -11.80
C ALA A 258 0.76 -1.02 -11.25
N LYS A 259 0.39 -2.28 -11.01
CA LYS A 259 1.30 -3.31 -10.51
C LYS A 259 1.23 -4.53 -11.39
N LEU A 260 2.40 -5.05 -11.76
CA LEU A 260 2.48 -6.23 -12.61
C LEU A 260 3.61 -7.14 -12.15
N HIS A 261 3.29 -8.43 -12.02
CA HIS A 261 4.26 -9.47 -11.76
C HIS A 261 4.97 -9.91 -13.04
N PHE A 262 6.27 -10.23 -12.96
CA PHE A 262 7.08 -10.61 -14.13
C PHE A 262 6.61 -11.90 -14.78
N SER A 263 5.98 -12.81 -14.02
CA SER A 263 5.36 -14.02 -14.58
C SER A 263 4.19 -13.70 -15.52
N ASN A 264 3.62 -12.49 -15.46
CA ASN A 264 2.55 -12.04 -16.33
C ASN A 264 3.07 -11.42 -17.63
N ILE A 265 4.37 -11.17 -17.74
CA ILE A 265 5.01 -10.64 -18.95
C ILE A 265 5.41 -11.80 -19.85
N GLN A 266 4.87 -11.82 -21.07
CA GLN A 266 5.21 -12.81 -22.11
C GLN A 266 6.49 -12.43 -22.86
N GLY A 267 6.76 -11.14 -23.03
CA GLY A 267 7.95 -10.65 -23.72
C GLY A 267 8.04 -9.13 -23.65
N TYR A 268 9.13 -8.58 -24.16
CA TYR A 268 9.33 -7.14 -24.28
C TYR A 268 9.91 -6.77 -25.64
N SER A 269 9.63 -5.56 -26.09
CA SER A 269 10.25 -4.95 -27.26
C SER A 269 10.62 -3.49 -26.96
N THR A 270 11.60 -2.97 -27.69
CA THR A 270 12.02 -1.57 -27.58
C THR A 270 12.15 -0.98 -28.96
N ASP A 271 11.72 0.26 -29.15
CA ASP A 271 11.82 0.93 -30.45
C ASP A 271 13.15 1.69 -30.66
N GLY A 272 14.04 1.66 -29.66
CA GLY A 272 15.32 2.37 -29.66
C GLY A 272 15.20 3.89 -29.48
N LYS A 273 13.99 4.45 -29.43
CA LYS A 273 13.69 5.89 -29.26
C LYS A 273 13.19 6.22 -27.85
N GLY A 274 13.44 5.32 -26.89
CA GLY A 274 13.03 5.49 -25.51
C GLY A 274 11.63 4.93 -25.20
N ILE A 275 11.03 4.16 -26.11
CA ILE A 275 9.79 3.42 -25.81
C ILE A 275 10.15 1.96 -25.55
N ALA A 276 9.65 1.44 -24.42
CA ALA A 276 9.64 0.03 -24.09
C ALA A 276 8.19 -0.46 -24.09
N LYS A 277 7.95 -1.61 -24.74
CA LYS A 277 6.65 -2.28 -24.76
C LYS A 277 6.77 -3.61 -24.03
N LEU A 278 5.91 -3.85 -23.04
CA LEU A 278 5.79 -5.13 -22.36
C LEU A 278 4.53 -5.83 -22.84
N HIS A 279 4.68 -7.02 -23.41
CA HIS A 279 3.57 -7.83 -23.89
C HIS A 279 3.09 -8.72 -22.76
N ILE A 280 1.82 -8.57 -22.37
CA ILE A 280 1.25 -9.25 -21.21
C ILE A 280 0.49 -10.50 -21.66
N LYS A 281 0.52 -11.54 -20.83
CA LYS A 281 -0.26 -12.77 -21.03
C LYS A 281 -1.73 -12.44 -21.23
N THR A 282 -2.38 -13.13 -22.17
CA THR A 282 -3.79 -12.90 -22.52
C THR A 282 -4.76 -13.18 -21.39
N SER A 283 -4.34 -13.94 -20.37
CA SER A 283 -5.14 -14.25 -19.17
C SER A 283 -5.23 -13.10 -18.17
N VAL A 284 -4.45 -12.03 -18.36
CA VAL A 284 -4.41 -10.87 -17.44
C VAL A 284 -5.24 -9.75 -18.06
N SER A 285 -6.18 -9.22 -17.29
CA SER A 285 -7.03 -8.08 -17.64
C SER A 285 -6.42 -6.76 -17.14
N LEU A 286 -6.93 -5.62 -17.61
CA LEU A 286 -6.49 -4.32 -17.09
C LEU A 286 -6.88 -4.13 -15.63
N ALA A 287 -8.02 -4.70 -15.21
CA ALA A 287 -8.44 -4.72 -13.80
C ALA A 287 -7.43 -5.46 -12.91
N ASP A 288 -6.78 -6.52 -13.40
CA ASP A 288 -5.73 -7.22 -12.65
C ASP A 288 -4.45 -6.38 -12.47
N VAL A 289 -4.21 -5.39 -13.35
CA VAL A 289 -3.01 -4.53 -13.30
C VAL A 289 -3.26 -3.25 -12.52
N LEU A 290 -4.48 -2.71 -12.58
CA LEU A 290 -4.92 -1.52 -11.84
C LEU A 290 -6.20 -1.84 -11.04
N PRO A 291 -6.09 -2.63 -9.96
CA PRO A 291 -7.25 -3.08 -9.21
C PRO A 291 -8.03 -1.93 -8.55
N ASN A 292 -7.36 -0.82 -8.22
CA ASN A 292 -7.98 0.32 -7.52
C ASN A 292 -8.98 1.12 -8.38
N VAL A 293 -9.03 0.88 -9.69
CA VAL A 293 -9.86 1.68 -10.60
C VAL A 293 -11.32 1.18 -10.67
N ASN A 294 -11.61 -0.02 -10.13
CA ASN A 294 -12.94 -0.62 -9.95
C ASN A 294 -13.96 -0.37 -11.09
N ASP A 295 -13.50 -0.41 -12.34
CA ASP A 295 -14.35 -0.32 -13.52
C ASP A 295 -14.59 -1.74 -14.05
N VAL A 296 -15.83 -2.21 -13.97
CA VAL A 296 -16.21 -3.57 -14.39
C VAL A 296 -15.84 -3.83 -15.85
N ALA A 297 -15.88 -2.81 -16.72
CA ALA A 297 -15.52 -2.94 -18.12
C ALA A 297 -14.03 -3.25 -18.34
N TRP A 298 -13.19 -3.03 -17.32
CA TRP A 298 -11.75 -3.30 -17.40
C TRP A 298 -11.41 -4.79 -17.23
N ASN A 299 -12.34 -5.58 -16.69
CA ASN A 299 -12.21 -7.03 -16.66
C ASN A 299 -12.15 -7.64 -18.07
N ASP A 300 -12.83 -7.00 -19.04
CA ASP A 300 -12.87 -7.46 -20.43
C ASP A 300 -11.70 -6.94 -21.29
N LEU A 301 -10.84 -6.09 -20.70
CA LEU A 301 -9.68 -5.51 -21.39
C LEU A 301 -8.48 -6.44 -21.24
N HIS A 302 -8.24 -7.25 -22.26
CA HIS A 302 -7.13 -8.21 -22.31
C HIS A 302 -6.13 -7.88 -23.42
N ARG A 303 -5.17 -8.80 -23.64
CA ARG A 303 -4.11 -8.70 -24.65
C ARG A 303 -3.33 -7.39 -24.48
N LEU A 304 -3.01 -7.08 -23.23
CA LEU A 304 -2.42 -5.82 -22.85
C LEU A 304 -1.00 -5.70 -23.41
N VAL A 305 -0.69 -4.51 -23.92
CA VAL A 305 0.69 -4.07 -24.13
C VAL A 305 0.91 -2.83 -23.29
N VAL A 306 1.81 -2.94 -22.31
CA VAL A 306 2.22 -1.81 -21.48
C VAL A 306 3.25 -1.02 -22.27
N VAL A 307 2.93 0.23 -22.57
CA VAL A 307 3.80 1.14 -23.32
C VAL A 307 4.39 2.15 -22.35
N LEU A 308 5.70 2.06 -22.16
CA LEU A 308 6.49 2.89 -21.26
C LEU A 308 7.35 3.83 -22.09
N GLN A 309 7.24 5.13 -21.86
CA GLN A 309 8.16 6.11 -22.43
C GLN A 309 9.19 6.52 -21.36
N VAL A 310 10.44 6.09 -21.55
CA VAL A 310 11.54 6.39 -20.65
C VAL A 310 12.02 7.82 -20.85
N ASP A 311 12.39 8.48 -19.76
CA ASP A 311 13.05 9.78 -19.88
C ASP A 311 14.51 9.63 -20.37
N ALA A 312 14.74 9.93 -21.65
CA ALA A 312 16.05 9.86 -22.29
C ALA A 312 17.12 10.79 -21.67
N SER A 313 16.75 11.80 -20.86
CA SER A 313 17.74 12.60 -20.09
C SER A 313 18.44 11.79 -19.01
N VAL A 314 17.87 10.66 -18.59
CA VAL A 314 18.40 9.82 -17.51
C VAL A 314 19.05 8.60 -18.12
N ARG A 315 20.22 8.82 -18.76
CA ARG A 315 21.08 7.70 -19.12
C ARG A 315 21.63 7.10 -17.82
N PRO A 316 21.54 5.78 -17.60
CA PRO A 316 22.30 5.16 -16.52
C PRO A 316 23.77 5.45 -16.80
N THR A 317 24.44 6.15 -15.89
CA THR A 317 25.90 6.23 -15.90
C THR A 317 26.41 4.83 -15.59
N THR A 318 26.56 4.00 -16.62
CA THR A 318 27.42 2.83 -16.56
C THR A 318 28.86 3.34 -16.47
N LYS A 319 29.26 3.84 -15.30
CA LYS A 319 30.65 3.74 -14.90
C LYS A 319 30.86 2.26 -14.60
N GLY A 320 31.27 1.52 -15.64
CA GLY A 320 31.80 0.18 -15.46
C GLY A 320 32.90 0.27 -14.42
N SER A 321 32.72 -0.44 -13.31
CA SER A 321 33.82 -0.83 -12.45
C SER A 321 34.72 -1.69 -13.31
N LYS A 322 35.84 -1.11 -13.76
CA LYS A 322 37.03 -1.90 -14.06
C LYS A 322 37.63 -2.21 -12.69
N ASN A 323 37.60 -3.49 -12.31
CA ASN A 323 38.66 -4.13 -11.53
C ASN A 323 38.89 -5.50 -12.17
#